data_AF-A0A0K2RAG8-F1
#
_entry.id   AF-A0A0K2RAG8-F1
#
_cell.length_a   1.000
_cell.length_b   1.000
_cell.length_c   1.000
_cell.angle_alpha   90.00
_cell.angle_beta   90.00
_cell.angle_gamma   90.00
#
_symmetry.space_group_name_H-M   'P 1'
#
loop_
_entity.id
_entity.type
_entity.pdbx_description
1 polymer ?
#
loop_
_entity_poly.entity_id
_entity_poly.type
_entity_poly.pdbx_seq_one_letter_code
_entity_poly.pdbx_strand_id
1 'polypeptide(L)' 'MGYLSDYYAQKDAERADGSVDWSQVPIRNGGTLDTGNPEDQEDS' A
#
# COMPACT_ATOMS: atom_id res chain seq x y z
N MET A 1 -6.80 -3.44 14.65
CA MET A 1 -5.73 -2.43 14.84
C MET A 1 -4.87 -2.36 13.57
N GLY A 2 -5.46 -2.09 12.39
CA GLY A 2 -4.74 -2.06 11.09
C GLY A 2 -4.55 -0.66 10.49
N TYR A 3 -5.29 0.35 10.96
CA TYR A 3 -5.40 1.64 10.27
C TYR A 3 -4.14 2.52 10.25
N LEU A 4 -3.13 2.24 11.09
CA LEU A 4 -1.89 3.05 11.10
C LEU A 4 -0.93 2.65 9.98
N SER A 5 -0.72 1.35 9.73
CA SER A 5 0.21 0.87 8.69
C SER A 5 -0.21 1.32 7.30
N ASP A 6 -1.52 1.30 7.05
CA ASP A 6 -2.10 1.58 5.74
C ASP A 6 -2.02 3.08 5.42
N TYR A 7 -2.22 3.91 6.44
CA TYR A 7 -2.06 5.35 6.36
C TYR A 7 -0.62 5.77 6.04
N TYR A 8 0.38 5.14 6.69
CA TYR A 8 1.78 5.45 6.42
C TYR A 8 2.22 4.98 5.03
N ALA A 9 1.73 3.83 4.55
CA ALA A 9 2.04 3.36 3.20
C ALA A 9 1.49 4.29 2.11
N GLN A 10 0.26 4.81 2.29
CA GLN A 10 -0.28 5.83 1.39
C GLN A 10 0.51 7.15 1.47
N LYS A 11 0.92 7.56 2.68
CA LYS A 11 1.70 8.80 2.87
C LYS A 11 3.08 8.73 2.23
N ASP A 12 3.77 7.60 2.31
CA ASP A 12 5.06 7.41 1.64
C ASP A 12 4.93 7.36 0.12
N ALA A 13 3.79 6.90 -0.38
CA ALA A 13 3.46 6.89 -1.81
C ALA A 13 2.84 8.21 -2.32
N GLU A 14 2.58 9.19 -1.44
CA GLU A 14 2.01 10.49 -1.80
C GLU A 14 3.05 11.32 -2.58
N ARG A 15 2.71 11.67 -3.81
CA ARG A 15 3.50 12.53 -4.68
C ARG A 15 3.33 13.99 -4.27
N ALA A 16 4.26 14.83 -4.71
CA ALA A 16 4.25 16.27 -4.43
C ALA A 16 3.00 17.01 -4.98
N ASP A 17 2.27 16.41 -5.91
CA ASP A 17 0.99 16.92 -6.44
C ASP A 17 -0.23 16.48 -5.63
N GLY A 18 -0.03 15.72 -4.54
CA GLY A 18 -1.09 15.16 -3.68
C GLY A 18 -1.74 13.91 -4.23
N SER A 19 -1.30 13.39 -5.38
CA SER A 19 -1.73 12.08 -5.87
C SER A 19 -0.98 10.97 -5.14
N VAL A 20 -1.61 9.80 -4.97
CA VAL A 20 -0.95 8.63 -4.37
C VAL A 20 -0.50 7.68 -5.49
N ASP A 21 0.77 7.30 -5.49
CA ASP A 21 1.27 6.24 -6.36
C ASP A 21 0.91 4.86 -5.79
N TRP A 22 -0.25 4.35 -6.17
CA TRP A 22 -0.72 3.03 -5.71
C TRP A 22 0.20 1.87 -6.10
N SER A 23 1.09 2.04 -7.09
CA SER A 23 2.12 1.05 -7.43
C SER A 23 3.25 0.94 -6.40
N GLN A 24 3.33 1.88 -5.46
CA GLN A 24 4.25 1.87 -4.32
C GLN A 24 3.55 1.47 -3.01
N VAL A 25 2.23 1.34 -3.03
CA VAL A 25 1.44 0.92 -1.87
C VAL A 25 1.31 -0.61 -1.90
N PRO A 26 1.67 -1.33 -0.82
CA PRO A 26 1.49 -2.78 -0.72
C PRO A 26 0.05 -3.22 -0.97
N ILE A 27 -0.15 -4.39 -1.57
CA ILE A 27 -1.47 -4.95 -1.88
C ILE A 27 -2.33 -5.06 -0.61
N ARG A 28 -1.77 -5.53 0.50
CA ARG A 28 -2.48 -5.62 1.79
C ARG A 28 -3.00 -4.28 2.33
N ASN A 29 -2.47 -3.17 1.82
CA ASN A 29 -2.89 -1.80 2.15
C ASN A 29 -3.79 -1.18 1.05
N GLY A 30 -4.29 -2.00 0.12
CA GLY A 30 -5.16 -1.59 -1.00
C GLY A 30 -4.43 -1.06 -2.23
N GLY A 31 -3.11 -1.23 -2.32
CA GLY A 31 -2.31 -0.86 -3.49
C GLY A 31 -2.06 -2.00 -4.47
N THR A 32 -1.01 -1.86 -5.27
CA THR A 32 -0.62 -2.88 -6.28
C THR A 32 0.82 -3.35 -6.15
N LEU A 33 1.56 -2.88 -5.13
CA LEU A 33 2.92 -3.35 -4.86
C LEU A 33 2.87 -4.73 -4.19
N ASP A 34 3.41 -5.74 -4.86
CA ASP A 34 3.70 -7.03 -4.23
C ASP A 34 5.04 -6.94 -3.49
N THR A 35 5.01 -6.94 -2.16
CA THR A 35 6.24 -6.93 -1.34
C THR A 35 6.76 -8.34 -1.03
N GLY A 36 6.13 -9.38 -1.59
CA GLY A 36 6.39 -10.77 -1.26
C GLY A 36 5.87 -11.17 0.13
N ASN A 37 5.03 -10.32 0.75
CA ASN A 37 4.38 -10.64 2.00
C ASN A 37 3.23 -11.62 1.74
N PRO A 38 2.99 -12.62 2.63
CA PRO A 38 1.86 -13.53 2.46
C PRO A 38 0.50 -12.81 2.44
N GLU A 39 0.40 -11.65 3.11
CA GLU A 39 -0.80 -10.81 3.11
C GLU A 39 -1.01 -10.03 1.80
N ASP A 40 0.04 -9.84 0.99
CA ASP A 40 -0.08 -9.26 -0.36
C ASP A 40 -0.60 -10.28 -1.38
N GLN A 41 -0.53 -11.57 -1.02
CA GLN A 41 -1.07 -12.68 -1.77
C GLN A 41 -2.48 -13.00 -1.26
N GLU A 42 -3.45 -12.12 -1.53
CA GLU A 42 -4.84 -12.54 -1.33
C GLU A 42 -5.11 -13.75 -2.23
N ASP A 43 -5.41 -14.88 -1.57
CA ASP A 43 -5.66 -16.21 -2.12
C ASP A 43 -6.65 -16.13 -3.30
N SER A 44 -6.27 -16.75 -4.43
CA SER A 44 -6.96 -16.68 -5.73
C SER A 44 -8.32 -17.40 -5.76
#